data_AF-A0A2E9LZN3-F1
#
_entry.id   AF-A0A2E9LZN3-F1
#
_cell.length_a   1.000
_cell.length_b   1.000
_cell.length_c   1.000
_cell.angle_alpha   90.00
_cell.angle_beta   90.00
_cell.angle_gamma   90.00
#
_symmetry.space_group_name_H-M   'P 1'
#
loop_
_entity.id
_entity.type
_entity.pdbx_description
1 polymer ?
#
loop_
_entity_poly.entity_id
_entity_poly.type
_entity_poly.pdbx_seq_one_letter_code
_entity_poly.pdbx_strand_id
1 'polypeptide(L)'
;MMELFGRRNRAALDEWSFVHFAAGIVLAQTGFSAVQTLGIHTASEIVENTKGGSNVLKSIGWDRSVMDSPVNIATDTIFAMLGWWLGNSRK
;
A
#
# COMPACT_ATOMS: atom_id res chain seq x y z
N MET A 1 17.52 -4.69 17.37
CA MET A 1 16.25 -4.42 16.68
C MET A 1 16.05 -5.52 15.66
N MET A 2 14.88 -6.16 15.63
CA MET A 2 14.54 -7.17 14.64
C MET A 2 14.24 -6.41 13.34
N GLU A 3 15.12 -6.47 12.34
CA GLU A 3 14.84 -5.89 11.02
C GLU A 3 13.71 -6.71 10.40
N LEU A 4 12.54 -6.10 10.23
CA LEU A 4 11.47 -6.68 9.42
C LEU A 4 11.88 -6.50 7.96
N PHE A 5 12.58 -7.50 7.42
CA PHE A 5 12.96 -7.52 6.01
C PHE A 5 11.70 -7.47 5.15
N GLY A 6 11.47 -6.36 4.45
CA GLY A 6 10.66 -6.40 3.24
C GLY A 6 11.42 -7.23 2.22
N ARG A 7 11.06 -8.51 2.05
CA ARG A 7 11.57 -9.26 0.90
C ARG A 7 11.07 -8.56 -0.37
N ARG A 8 11.91 -8.58 -1.41
CA ARG A 8 11.69 -7.93 -2.71
C ARG A 8 10.24 -8.03 -3.22
N ASN A 9 9.51 -6.92 -3.31
CA ASN A 9 8.23 -6.83 -4.01
C ASN A 9 8.45 -6.60 -5.51
N ARG A 10 9.01 -7.61 -6.18
CA ARG A 10 9.14 -7.61 -7.65
C ARG A 10 7.95 -8.26 -8.36
N ALA A 11 7.18 -9.06 -7.64
CA ALA A 11 6.03 -9.73 -8.21
C ALA A 11 4.92 -8.71 -8.45
N ALA A 12 4.08 -8.97 -9.45
CA ALA A 12 2.88 -8.17 -9.64
C ALA A 12 1.96 -8.24 -8.41
N LEU A 13 1.87 -9.41 -7.77
CA LEU A 13 1.06 -9.65 -6.59
C LEU A 13 1.91 -10.35 -5.53
N ASP A 14 1.80 -9.90 -4.29
CA ASP A 14 2.50 -10.46 -3.13
C ASP A 14 1.67 -10.31 -1.83
N GLU A 15 2.28 -10.63 -0.68
CA GLU A 15 1.63 -10.48 0.63
C GLU A 15 1.19 -9.04 0.95
N TRP A 16 1.85 -8.02 0.39
CA TRP A 16 1.53 -6.62 0.62
C TRP A 16 0.29 -6.19 -0.15
N SER A 17 0.01 -6.79 -1.31
CA SER A 17 -1.26 -6.58 -2.02
C SER A 17 -2.47 -6.90 -1.13
N PHE A 18 -2.39 -7.91 -0.26
CA PHE A 18 -3.46 -8.22 0.70
C PHE A 18 -3.55 -7.20 1.84
N VAL A 19 -2.42 -6.61 2.25
CA VAL A 19 -2.41 -5.49 3.22
C VAL A 19 -3.12 -4.28 2.63
N HIS A 20 -2.85 -3.96 1.36
CA HIS A 20 -3.55 -2.89 0.63
C HIS A 20 -5.05 -3.12 0.55
N PHE A 21 -5.47 -4.34 0.23
CA PHE A 21 -6.88 -4.72 0.29
C PHE A 21 -7.50 -4.50 1.68
N ALA A 22 -6.83 -4.94 2.74
CA ALA A 22 -7.32 -4.72 4.11
C ALA A 22 -7.40 -3.22 4.46
N ALA A 23 -6.40 -2.42 4.08
CA ALA A 23 -6.39 -0.97 4.27
C ALA A 23 -7.56 -0.29 3.54
N GLY A 24 -7.88 -0.74 2.32
CA GLY A 24 -9.06 -0.32 1.57
C GLY A 24 -10.36 -0.51 2.34
N ILE A 25 -10.55 -1.70 2.94
CA ILE A 25 -11.74 -1.98 3.78
C ILE A 25 -11.81 -1.00 4.96
N VAL A 26 -10.68 -0.77 5.65
CA VAL A 26 -10.63 0.15 6.80
C VAL A 26 -10.98 1.58 6.37
N LEU A 27 -10.45 2.06 5.25
CA LEU A 27 -10.76 3.39 4.72
C LEU A 27 -12.25 3.53 4.37
N ALA A 28 -12.86 2.51 3.75
CA ALA A 28 -14.31 2.48 3.51
C ALA A 28 -15.12 2.52 4.81
N GLN A 29 -14.72 1.75 5.83
CA GLN A 29 -15.41 1.75 7.13
C GLN A 29 -15.30 3.07 7.87
N THR A 30 -14.18 3.78 7.73
CA THR A 30 -13.93 5.10 8.34
C THR A 30 -14.53 6.27 7.56
N GLY A 31 -15.23 6.01 6.45
CA GLY A 31 -16.02 7.02 5.74
C GLY A 31 -15.25 7.77 4.65
N PHE A 32 -14.04 7.34 4.31
CA PHE A 32 -13.34 7.90 3.15
C PHE A 32 -14.08 7.50 1.86
N SER A 33 -14.16 8.43 0.92
CA SER A 33 -14.68 8.17 -0.42
C SER A 33 -13.68 7.36 -1.26
N ALA A 34 -14.14 6.82 -2.40
CA ALA A 34 -13.30 6.11 -3.35
C ALA A 34 -12.14 6.98 -3.85
N VAL A 35 -12.44 8.25 -4.17
CA VAL A 35 -11.45 9.22 -4.68
C VAL A 35 -10.41 9.55 -3.60
N GLN A 36 -10.85 9.76 -2.35
CA GLN A 36 -9.90 9.98 -1.26
C GLN A 36 -9.03 8.76 -0.99
N THR A 37 -9.61 7.56 -1.06
CA THR A 37 -8.86 6.30 -0.88
C THR A 37 -7.81 6.12 -1.96
N LEU A 38 -8.19 6.28 -3.23
CA LEU A 38 -7.26 6.22 -4.36
C LEU A 38 -6.15 7.27 -4.22
N GLY A 39 -6.50 8.51 -3.88
CA GLY A 39 -5.54 9.61 -3.74
C GLY A 39 -4.54 9.38 -2.60
N ILE A 40 -5.03 8.96 -1.42
CA ILE A 40 -4.19 8.68 -0.26
C ILE A 40 -3.26 7.48 -0.52
N HIS A 41 -3.79 6.40 -1.08
CA HIS A 41 -2.99 5.20 -1.40
C HIS A 41 -1.92 5.54 -2.43
N THR A 42 -2.29 6.12 -3.57
CA THR A 42 -1.35 6.48 -4.64
C THR A 42 -0.27 7.46 -4.16
N ALA A 43 -0.65 8.46 -3.35
CA ALA A 43 0.32 9.40 -2.78
C ALA A 43 1.30 8.71 -1.84
N SER A 44 0.82 7.75 -1.04
CA SER A 44 1.65 6.96 -0.13
C SER A 44 2.63 6.09 -0.91
N GLU A 45 2.16 5.37 -1.93
CA GLU A 45 3.01 4.58 -2.85
C GLU A 45 4.13 5.41 -3.48
N ILE A 46 3.81 6.62 -3.96
CA ILE A 46 4.80 7.54 -4.54
C ILE A 46 5.86 7.92 -3.51
N VAL A 47 5.44 8.28 -2.28
CA VAL A 47 6.34 8.68 -1.21
C VAL A 47 7.24 7.51 -0.79
N GLU A 48 6.66 6.32 -0.57
CA GLU A 48 7.37 5.10 -0.19
C GLU A 48 8.42 4.70 -1.24
N ASN A 49 8.08 4.87 -2.51
CA ASN A 49 8.97 4.62 -3.65
C ASN A 49 9.87 5.80 -4.01
N THR A 50 10.13 6.72 -3.07
CA THR A 50 11.24 7.70 -3.17
C THR A 50 12.41 7.31 -2.27
N LYS A 51 13.63 7.79 -2.60
CA LYS A 51 14.79 7.64 -1.70
C LYS A 51 14.53 8.24 -0.32
N GLY A 52 13.81 9.36 -0.26
CA GLY A 52 13.46 10.03 1.00
C GLY A 52 12.52 9.19 1.85
N GLY A 53 11.41 8.72 1.27
CA GLY A 53 10.44 7.87 1.97
C GLY A 53 11.04 6.54 2.42
N SER A 54 11.80 5.87 1.56
CA SER A 54 12.51 4.62 1.92
C SER A 54 13.47 4.83 3.10
N ASN A 55 14.20 5.95 3.17
CA ASN A 55 15.05 6.26 4.32
C ASN A 55 14.25 6.52 5.60
N VAL A 56 13.09 7.18 5.51
CA VAL A 56 12.19 7.37 6.65
C VAL A 56 11.68 6.03 7.17
N LEU A 57 11.21 5.15 6.28
CA LEU A 57 10.76 3.80 6.64
C LEU A 57 11.91 2.99 7.28
N LYS A 58 13.12 3.11 6.73
CA LYS A 58 14.30 2.45 7.30
C LYS A 58 14.60 2.92 8.72
N SER A 59 14.40 4.21 9.01
CA SER A 59 14.62 4.76 10.36
C SER A 59 13.69 4.18 11.42
N ILE A 60 12.52 3.67 11.02
CA ILE A 60 11.55 3.00 11.90
C ILE A 60 11.64 1.47 11.83
N GLY A 61 12.71 0.92 11.23
CA GLY A 61 12.99 -0.51 11.16
C GLY A 61 12.40 -1.24 9.95
N TRP A 62 11.81 -0.52 9.00
CA TRP A 62 11.32 -1.07 7.73
C TRP A 62 12.30 -0.77 6.60
N ASP A 63 13.19 -1.72 6.32
CA ASP A 63 14.12 -1.59 5.19
C ASP A 63 13.39 -1.94 3.87
N ARG A 64 13.01 -0.91 3.11
CA ARG A 64 12.57 -0.99 1.71
C ARG A 64 13.67 -0.50 0.75
N SER A 65 14.86 -1.10 0.83
CA SER A 65 16.01 -0.77 -0.05
C SER A 65 15.78 -1.08 -1.53
N VAL A 66 14.71 -1.82 -1.88
CA VAL A 66 14.31 -2.11 -3.25
C VAL A 66 12.92 -1.52 -3.47
N MET A 67 12.81 -0.60 -4.44
CA MET A 67 11.54 -0.01 -4.87
C MET A 67 10.64 -1.07 -5.51
N ASP A 68 9.35 -0.88 -5.34
CA ASP A 68 8.31 -1.71 -5.94
C ASP A 68 8.32 -1.54 -7.46
N SER A 69 8.00 -2.62 -8.18
CA SER A 69 7.85 -2.51 -9.63
C SER A 69 6.59 -1.69 -9.97
N PRO A 70 6.54 -0.97 -11.12
CA PRO A 70 5.33 -0.25 -11.53
C PRO A 70 4.07 -1.14 -11.60
N VAL A 71 4.25 -2.43 -11.90
CA VAL A 71 3.16 -3.40 -11.95
C VAL A 71 2.66 -3.74 -10.54
N ASN A 72 3.57 -3.89 -9.57
CA ASN A 72 3.21 -4.13 -8.16
C ASN A 72 2.39 -2.96 -7.60
N ILE A 73 2.87 -1.72 -7.79
CA ILE A 73 2.15 -0.49 -7.38
C ILE A 73 0.73 -0.46 -7.98
N ALA A 74 0.59 -0.82 -9.26
CA ALA A 74 -0.72 -0.87 -9.91
C ALA A 74 -1.62 -1.96 -9.31
N THR A 75 -1.09 -3.15 -9.03
CA THR A 75 -1.84 -4.23 -8.38
C THR A 75 -2.25 -3.87 -6.95
N ASP A 76 -1.36 -3.25 -6.18
CA ASP A 76 -1.63 -2.78 -4.83
C ASP A 76 -2.72 -1.70 -4.81
N THR A 77 -2.71 -0.80 -5.80
CA THR A 77 -3.79 0.17 -6.02
C THR A 77 -5.12 -0.53 -6.32
N ILE A 78 -5.12 -1.53 -7.20
CA ILE A 78 -6.33 -2.32 -7.51
C ILE A 78 -6.86 -3.00 -6.25
N PHE A 79 -5.99 -3.63 -5.46
CA PHE A 79 -6.37 -4.32 -4.23
C PHE A 79 -6.92 -3.35 -3.18
N ALA A 80 -6.30 -2.19 -2.98
CA ALA A 80 -6.83 -1.14 -2.12
C ALA A 80 -8.25 -0.70 -2.54
N MET A 81 -8.47 -0.51 -3.84
CA MET A 81 -9.80 -0.12 -4.35
C MET A 81 -10.83 -1.25 -4.26
N LEU A 82 -10.44 -2.51 -4.47
CA LEU A 82 -11.31 -3.67 -4.26
C LEU A 82 -11.71 -3.80 -2.78
N GLY A 83 -10.77 -3.58 -1.87
CA GLY A 83 -11.03 -3.55 -0.43
C GLY A 83 -12.01 -2.45 -0.05
N TRP A 84 -11.81 -1.24 -0.57
CA TRP A 84 -12.72 -0.13 -0.36
C TRP A 84 -14.13 -0.42 -0.87
N TRP A 85 -14.23 -0.95 -2.10
CA TRP A 85 -15.51 -1.31 -2.71
C TRP A 85 -16.24 -2.37 -1.89
N LEU A 86 -15.55 -3.42 -1.46
CA LEU A 86 -16.13 -4.46 -0.61
C LEU A 86 -16.59 -3.88 0.73
N GLY A 87 -15.77 -3.02 1.36
CA GLY A 87 -16.09 -2.37 2.61
C GLY A 87 -17.34 -1.49 2.54
N ASN A 88 -17.63 -0.88 1.39
CA ASN A 88 -18.81 -0.04 1.19
C ASN A 88 -20.01 -0.75 0.53
N SER A 89 -19.89 -2.03 0.16
CA SER A 89 -20.93 -2.77 -0.57
C SER A 89 -22.27 -2.95 0.17
N ARG A 90 -22.32 -2.66 1.48
CA ARG A 90 -23.50 -2.85 2.34
C ARG A 90 -23.99 -1.57 3.02
N LYS A 91 -23.43 -0.42 2.66
CA LYS A 91 -23.90 0.90 3.11
C LYS A 91 -24.82 1.48 2.04
#